data_AF-A0A7X8CT03-F1
#
_entry.id   AF-A0A7X8CT03-F1
#
_cell.length_a   1.000
_cell.length_b   1.000
_cell.length_c   1.000
_cell.angle_alpha   90.00
_cell.angle_beta   90.00
_cell.angle_gamma   90.00
#
_symmetry.space_group_name_H-M   'P 1'
#
loop_
_entity.id
_entity.type
_entity.pdbx_description
1 polymer ?
#
loop_
_entity_poly.entity_id
_entity_poly.type
_entity_poly.pdbx_seq_one_letter_code
_entity_poly.pdbx_strand_id
1 'polypeptide(L)'
;MDSVADLLRLSCTDPNTLRKSDSLRQIADRIELDFPYGETEIADNLKKKIGKYSNEEKDLWEKTNWLESRIINGEKRYFSRAVSNLALLKSFHLDRPGRDTLISHDPEILFRKKHTGEIIRHSEPDNKPVLPVKITVNYTLTVDPDAVPEGKTVRCWLPYPRSDRERQKEVRLLSASDEKYILSPDSANHMTIYMESKALRGKPVVFNVKYSYQSSGQYFNPLSIKYLPYQTDKELYRKYTMEQPPQINFSDRVRKLADSIAAGETEPYRIVRKMYSWFSNNIPWAGALEYSTMPDIPGYVIRNRRGDCGMQTFLLMSMLRYKGIPVRWQSGWMMPPGAENLHDWCEVYYEGTGWVPVDVSYGLQYSDNPGIKEFYITGIDSYRLIVNDGISGRLFPAKKFMRSEPFDFQRGEVEWEGGNLYFDKWDYNMKITYNQ
;
A
#
# COMPACT_ATOMS: atom_id res chain seq x y z
N MET A 1 -34.66 4.55 8.93
CA MET A 1 -34.80 3.10 8.65
C MET A 1 -33.63 2.43 9.31
N ASP A 2 -33.89 1.47 10.19
CA ASP A 2 -32.81 0.69 10.82
C ASP A 2 -32.06 -0.08 9.74
N SER A 3 -30.73 0.00 9.74
CA SER A 3 -29.90 -0.77 8.81
C SER A 3 -30.02 -2.26 9.09
N VAL A 4 -29.68 -3.11 8.11
CA VAL A 4 -29.66 -4.58 8.30
C VAL A 4 -28.76 -4.97 9.47
N ALA A 5 -27.66 -4.24 9.68
CA ALA A 5 -26.77 -4.44 10.83
C ALA A 5 -27.49 -4.12 12.16
N ASP A 6 -28.30 -3.06 12.20
CA ASP A 6 -29.09 -2.70 13.38
C ASP A 6 -30.10 -3.78 13.76
N LEU A 7 -30.81 -4.30 12.76
CA LEU A 7 -31.75 -5.39 12.94
C LEU A 7 -31.05 -6.67 13.40
N LEU A 8 -29.87 -7.00 12.85
CA LEU A 8 -29.07 -8.15 13.29
C LEU A 8 -28.61 -8.02 14.74
N ARG A 9 -28.31 -6.80 15.19
CA ARG A 9 -27.89 -6.54 16.58
C ARG A 9 -29.04 -6.71 17.56
N LEU A 10 -30.24 -6.29 17.18
CA LEU A 10 -31.44 -6.38 18.01
C LEU A 10 -32.02 -7.81 18.07
N SER A 11 -31.77 -8.62 17.04
CA SER A 11 -32.38 -9.95 16.88
C SER A 11 -31.47 -11.13 17.21
N CYS A 12 -30.16 -10.91 17.37
CA CYS A 12 -29.18 -11.98 17.56
C CYS A 12 -28.33 -11.78 18.81
N THR A 13 -28.12 -12.83 19.58
CA THR A 13 -27.24 -12.85 20.76
C THR A 13 -25.92 -13.58 20.51
N ASP A 14 -25.74 -14.20 19.34
CA ASP A 14 -24.50 -14.89 18.97
C ASP A 14 -23.33 -13.88 18.86
N PRO A 15 -22.25 -14.04 19.65
CA PRO A 15 -21.14 -13.09 19.68
C PRO A 15 -20.45 -12.89 18.32
N ASN A 16 -20.38 -13.94 17.49
CA ASN A 16 -19.75 -13.85 16.17
C ASN A 16 -20.59 -13.02 15.20
N THR A 17 -21.90 -13.22 15.21
CA THR A 17 -22.86 -12.47 14.40
C THR A 17 -22.89 -11.00 14.83
N LEU A 18 -22.88 -10.74 16.14
CA LEU A 18 -22.77 -9.37 16.67
C LEU A 18 -21.48 -8.68 16.20
N ARG A 19 -20.33 -9.35 16.28
CA ARG A 19 -19.05 -8.80 15.79
C ARG A 19 -19.06 -8.50 14.30
N LYS A 20 -19.68 -9.36 13.49
CA LYS A 20 -19.85 -9.13 12.04
C LYS A 20 -20.75 -7.92 11.79
N SER A 21 -21.85 -7.80 12.54
CA SER A 21 -22.74 -6.64 12.46
C SER A 21 -22.01 -5.33 12.79
N ASP A 22 -21.22 -5.33 13.87
CA ASP A 22 -20.41 -4.18 14.29
C ASP A 22 -19.39 -3.78 13.22
N SER A 23 -18.76 -4.78 12.59
CA SER A 23 -17.83 -4.56 11.49
C SER A 23 -18.51 -3.95 10.26
N LEU A 24 -19.74 -4.38 9.94
CA LEU A 24 -20.50 -3.81 8.82
C LEU A 24 -20.89 -2.35 9.06
N ARG A 25 -21.31 -2.01 10.29
CA ARG A 25 -21.57 -0.61 10.67
C ARG A 25 -20.30 0.24 10.52
N GLN A 26 -19.19 -0.22 11.10
CA GLN A 26 -17.91 0.48 11.01
C GLN A 26 -17.44 0.67 9.55
N ILE A 27 -17.66 -0.31 8.68
CA ILE A 27 -17.36 -0.17 7.25
C ILE A 27 -18.28 0.88 6.61
N ALA A 28 -19.57 0.90 6.93
CA ALA A 28 -20.51 1.89 6.40
C ALA A 28 -20.13 3.32 6.80
N ASP A 29 -19.84 3.56 8.09
CA ASP A 29 -19.41 4.86 8.61
C ASP A 29 -18.12 5.34 7.90
N ARG A 30 -17.19 4.42 7.64
CA ARG A 30 -15.94 4.74 6.94
C ARG A 30 -16.13 4.99 5.45
N ILE A 31 -17.10 4.34 4.81
CA ILE A 31 -17.49 4.67 3.44
C ILE A 31 -18.02 6.10 3.38
N GLU A 32 -18.76 6.57 4.39
CA GLU A 32 -19.19 7.98 4.43
C GLU A 32 -18.00 8.94 4.53
N LEU A 33 -16.96 8.60 5.31
CA LEU A 33 -15.72 9.38 5.38
C LEU A 33 -14.93 9.39 4.07
N ASP A 34 -14.91 8.27 3.33
CA ASP A 34 -14.29 8.19 2.00
C ASP A 34 -15.04 9.11 1.01
N PHE A 35 -16.35 9.30 1.16
CA PHE A 35 -17.21 10.03 0.22
C PHE A 35 -17.87 11.28 0.85
N PRO A 36 -17.10 12.30 1.26
CA PRO A 36 -17.63 13.42 2.05
C PRO A 36 -18.42 14.44 1.22
N TYR A 37 -18.18 14.54 -0.09
CA TYR A 37 -18.64 15.67 -0.90
C TYR A 37 -20.00 15.42 -1.56
N GLY A 38 -20.88 16.42 -1.54
CA GLY A 38 -22.09 16.47 -2.37
C GLY A 38 -21.85 17.17 -3.71
N GLU A 39 -22.94 17.45 -4.44
CA GLU A 39 -22.89 18.11 -5.75
C GLU A 39 -22.29 19.52 -5.71
N THR A 40 -22.58 20.30 -4.64
CA THR A 40 -22.07 21.66 -4.51
C THR A 40 -20.56 21.66 -4.26
N GLU A 41 -20.09 20.87 -3.29
CA GLU A 41 -18.67 20.82 -2.94
C GLU A 41 -17.83 20.26 -4.09
N ILE A 42 -18.33 19.23 -4.80
CA ILE A 42 -17.58 18.66 -5.93
C ILE A 42 -17.47 19.65 -7.09
N ALA A 43 -18.51 20.44 -7.38
CA ALA A 43 -18.48 21.47 -8.42
C ALA A 43 -17.44 22.55 -8.12
N ASP A 44 -17.37 23.00 -6.86
CA ASP A 44 -16.36 23.97 -6.42
C ASP A 44 -14.94 23.41 -6.53
N ASN A 45 -14.75 22.15 -6.14
CA ASN A 45 -13.45 21.47 -6.25
C ASN A 45 -13.02 21.29 -7.71
N LEU A 46 -13.95 20.90 -8.60
CA LEU A 46 -13.70 20.78 -10.04
C LEU A 46 -13.31 22.14 -10.64
N LYS A 47 -14.04 23.20 -10.32
CA LYS A 47 -13.73 24.55 -10.81
C LYS A 47 -12.32 25.00 -10.41
N LYS A 48 -11.91 24.71 -9.17
CA LYS A 48 -10.57 25.09 -8.66
C LYS A 48 -9.43 24.31 -9.33
N LYS A 49 -9.60 23.00 -9.55
CA LYS A 49 -8.50 22.12 -9.98
C LYS A 49 -8.50 21.79 -11.47
N ILE A 50 -9.68 21.60 -12.06
CA ILE A 50 -9.87 21.23 -13.47
C ILE A 50 -10.19 22.46 -14.33
N GLY A 51 -10.84 23.48 -13.75
CA GLY A 51 -11.22 24.70 -14.46
C GLY A 51 -12.62 24.59 -15.08
N LYS A 52 -12.79 25.15 -16.28
CA LYS A 52 -14.07 25.14 -17.00
C LYS A 52 -14.34 23.76 -17.61
N TYR A 53 -15.56 23.26 -17.46
CA TYR A 53 -16.04 22.00 -18.03
C TYR A 53 -17.51 22.12 -18.43
N SER A 54 -17.99 21.27 -19.34
CA SER A 54 -19.41 21.13 -19.70
C SER A 54 -20.11 20.07 -18.85
N ASN A 55 -21.45 20.09 -18.83
CA ASN A 55 -22.21 19.07 -18.11
C ASN A 55 -22.00 17.67 -18.71
N GLU A 56 -21.89 17.59 -20.03
CA GLU A 56 -21.62 16.34 -20.76
C GLU A 56 -20.25 15.76 -20.40
N GLU A 57 -19.24 16.61 -20.16
CA GLU A 57 -17.93 16.16 -19.67
C GLU A 57 -18.03 15.57 -18.27
N LYS A 58 -18.75 16.23 -17.34
CA LYS A 58 -18.97 15.72 -15.98
C LYS A 58 -19.70 14.38 -16.01
N ASP A 59 -20.79 14.28 -16.78
CA ASP A 59 -21.57 13.06 -16.93
C ASP A 59 -20.71 11.91 -17.49
N LEU A 60 -19.82 12.21 -18.44
CA LEU A 60 -18.88 11.22 -18.97
C LEU A 60 -17.87 10.77 -17.90
N TRP A 61 -17.33 11.69 -17.10
CA TRP A 61 -16.40 11.33 -16.03
C TRP A 61 -17.07 10.47 -14.95
N GLU A 62 -18.32 10.72 -14.63
CA GLU A 62 -19.07 9.88 -13.69
C GLU A 62 -19.39 8.51 -14.30
N LYS A 63 -19.85 8.47 -15.55
CA LYS A 63 -20.17 7.23 -16.27
C LYS A 63 -18.97 6.31 -16.44
N THR A 64 -17.79 6.88 -16.68
CA THR A 64 -16.51 6.15 -16.76
C THR A 64 -15.87 5.92 -15.38
N ASN A 65 -16.53 6.38 -14.31
CA ASN A 65 -16.04 6.39 -12.94
C ASN A 65 -14.73 7.15 -12.72
N TRP A 66 -14.28 8.02 -13.65
CA TRP A 66 -13.14 8.92 -13.45
C TRP A 66 -13.41 9.98 -12.39
N LEU A 67 -14.66 10.44 -12.30
CA LEU A 67 -15.18 11.20 -11.17
C LEU A 67 -15.96 10.25 -10.27
N GLU A 68 -15.25 9.58 -9.36
CA GLU A 68 -15.83 8.51 -8.56
C GLU A 68 -16.89 9.02 -7.57
N SER A 69 -18.06 8.37 -7.61
CA SER A 69 -19.21 8.68 -6.76
C SER A 69 -19.99 7.43 -6.38
N ARG A 70 -20.81 7.54 -5.34
CA ARG A 70 -21.71 6.49 -4.86
C ARG A 70 -23.01 7.11 -4.37
N ILE A 71 -24.08 6.30 -4.35
CA ILE A 71 -25.30 6.65 -3.62
C ILE A 71 -25.15 6.15 -2.18
N ILE A 72 -25.19 7.06 -1.21
CA ILE A 72 -25.10 6.78 0.21
C ILE A 72 -26.33 7.42 0.87
N ASN A 73 -27.13 6.61 1.56
CA ASN A 73 -28.37 7.06 2.21
C ASN A 73 -29.34 7.83 1.28
N GLY A 74 -29.39 7.44 -0.01
CA GLY A 74 -30.24 8.07 -1.02
C GLY A 74 -29.64 9.31 -1.69
N GLU A 75 -28.47 9.77 -1.25
CA GLU A 75 -27.79 10.94 -1.81
C GLU A 75 -26.55 10.54 -2.61
N LYS A 76 -26.28 11.25 -3.70
CA LYS A 76 -25.05 11.07 -4.46
C LYS A 76 -23.89 11.79 -3.77
N ARG A 77 -22.86 11.03 -3.44
CA ARG A 77 -21.66 11.49 -2.73
C ARG A 77 -20.41 11.16 -3.53
N TYR A 78 -19.41 12.02 -3.48
CA TYR A 78 -18.18 11.91 -4.26
C TYR A 78 -16.98 11.58 -3.38
N PHE A 79 -16.10 10.75 -3.92
CA PHE A 79 -14.88 10.33 -3.25
C PHE A 79 -14.00 11.53 -2.92
N SER A 80 -13.38 11.54 -1.74
CA SER A 80 -12.54 12.63 -1.23
C SER A 80 -11.38 13.00 -2.17
N ARG A 81 -10.86 12.04 -2.94
CA ARG A 81 -9.81 12.27 -3.96
C ARG A 81 -10.32 12.24 -5.39
N ALA A 82 -11.63 12.33 -5.63
CA ALA A 82 -12.21 12.21 -6.98
C ALA A 82 -11.64 13.25 -7.96
N VAL A 83 -11.49 14.52 -7.54
CA VAL A 83 -11.01 15.59 -8.41
C VAL A 83 -9.51 15.52 -8.68
N SER A 84 -8.70 15.19 -7.66
CA SER A 84 -7.25 15.00 -7.86
C SER A 84 -6.98 13.78 -8.73
N ASN A 85 -7.71 12.68 -8.53
CA ASN A 85 -7.64 11.51 -9.41
C ASN A 85 -8.08 11.82 -10.83
N LEU A 86 -9.16 12.59 -11.02
CA LEU A 86 -9.59 13.01 -12.35
C LEU A 86 -8.49 13.76 -13.10
N ALA A 87 -7.75 14.66 -12.43
CA ALA A 87 -6.62 15.35 -13.06
C ALA A 87 -5.52 14.36 -13.51
N LEU A 88 -5.18 13.38 -12.68
CA LEU A 88 -4.21 12.33 -13.02
C LEU A 88 -4.67 11.48 -14.20
N LEU A 89 -5.94 11.09 -14.22
CA LEU A 89 -6.54 10.28 -15.29
C LEU A 89 -6.61 11.04 -16.61
N LYS A 90 -7.03 12.32 -16.59
CA LYS A 90 -7.01 13.19 -17.78
C LYS A 90 -5.58 13.32 -18.32
N SER A 91 -4.62 13.58 -17.45
CA SER A 91 -3.20 13.69 -17.84
C SER A 91 -2.68 12.37 -18.44
N PHE A 92 -3.05 11.22 -17.90
CA PHE A 92 -2.59 9.92 -18.42
C PHE A 92 -3.28 9.52 -19.73
N HIS A 93 -4.59 9.73 -19.87
CA HIS A 93 -5.35 9.21 -21.00
C HIS A 93 -5.50 10.20 -22.16
N LEU A 94 -5.46 11.51 -21.89
CA LEU A 94 -5.70 12.56 -22.88
C LEU A 94 -4.43 13.32 -23.27
N ASP A 95 -3.41 13.38 -22.40
CA ASP A 95 -2.15 14.10 -22.65
C ASP A 95 -0.93 13.34 -22.11
N ARG A 96 -0.81 12.08 -22.51
CA ARG A 96 0.31 11.23 -22.06
C ARG A 96 1.68 11.79 -22.45
N PRO A 97 1.92 12.27 -23.68
CA PRO A 97 3.23 12.82 -24.05
C PRO A 97 3.61 14.07 -23.24
N GLY A 98 2.66 15.00 -23.02
CA GLY A 98 2.88 16.19 -22.20
C GLY A 98 3.18 15.83 -20.75
N ARG A 99 2.36 14.94 -20.17
CA ARG A 99 2.59 14.36 -18.83
C ARG A 99 3.99 13.77 -18.69
N ASP A 100 4.34 12.85 -19.58
CA ASP A 100 5.59 12.10 -19.50
C ASP A 100 6.81 13.02 -19.68
N THR A 101 6.69 14.06 -20.53
CA THR A 101 7.71 15.10 -20.67
C THR A 101 7.89 15.87 -19.36
N LEU A 102 6.81 16.33 -18.72
CA LEU A 102 6.89 17.06 -17.46
C LEU A 102 7.50 16.22 -16.34
N ILE A 103 7.02 14.98 -16.17
CA ILE A 103 7.51 14.07 -15.12
C ILE A 103 8.99 13.72 -15.31
N SER A 104 9.46 13.59 -16.55
CA SER A 104 10.87 13.26 -16.82
C SER A 104 11.87 14.33 -16.33
N HIS A 105 11.40 15.56 -16.11
CA HIS A 105 12.20 16.68 -15.59
C HIS A 105 11.97 16.94 -14.09
N ASP A 106 11.12 16.14 -13.44
CA ASP A 106 10.87 16.27 -12.01
C ASP A 106 12.15 15.95 -11.20
N PRO A 107 12.54 16.78 -10.21
CA PRO A 107 13.76 16.56 -9.43
C PRO A 107 13.82 15.21 -8.72
N GLU A 108 12.69 14.69 -8.22
CA GLU A 108 12.60 13.39 -7.57
C GLU A 108 12.87 12.27 -8.58
N ILE A 109 12.31 12.38 -9.78
CA ILE A 109 12.52 11.41 -10.88
C ILE A 109 13.96 11.43 -11.35
N LEU A 110 14.59 12.60 -11.47
CA LEU A 110 16.00 12.73 -11.83
C LEU A 110 16.92 12.13 -10.76
N PHE A 111 16.63 12.40 -9.48
CA PHE A 111 17.33 11.80 -8.35
C PHE A 111 17.23 10.27 -8.38
N ARG A 112 16.01 9.74 -8.53
CA ARG A 112 15.74 8.30 -8.61
C ARG A 112 16.48 7.68 -9.78
N LYS A 113 16.41 8.28 -10.98
CA LYS A 113 17.12 7.81 -12.18
C LYS A 113 18.62 7.71 -11.94
N LYS A 114 19.24 8.75 -11.36
CA LYS A 114 20.66 8.73 -11.00
C LYS A 114 20.96 7.58 -10.03
N HIS A 115 20.17 7.45 -8.95
CA HIS A 115 20.36 6.41 -7.94
C HIS A 115 20.23 5.00 -8.51
N THR A 116 19.25 4.74 -9.37
CA THR A 116 19.09 3.43 -10.04
C THR A 116 20.31 3.05 -10.88
N GLY A 117 20.91 4.00 -11.60
CA GLY A 117 22.15 3.78 -12.35
C GLY A 117 23.34 3.42 -11.46
N GLU A 118 23.45 4.05 -10.29
CA GLU A 118 24.46 3.71 -9.29
C GLU A 118 24.24 2.29 -8.72
N ILE A 119 23.00 1.91 -8.39
CA ILE A 119 22.69 0.57 -7.88
C ILE A 119 23.07 -0.50 -8.89
N ILE A 120 22.70 -0.33 -10.16
CA ILE A 120 23.05 -1.28 -11.24
C ILE A 120 24.57 -1.49 -11.27
N ARG A 121 25.35 -0.40 -11.25
CA ARG A 121 26.82 -0.47 -11.31
C ARG A 121 27.44 -1.22 -10.14
N HIS A 122 26.89 -1.07 -8.94
CA HIS A 122 27.45 -1.68 -7.72
C HIS A 122 26.91 -3.09 -7.43
N SER A 123 25.73 -3.45 -7.95
CA SER A 123 25.09 -4.74 -7.67
C SER A 123 25.74 -5.91 -8.43
N GLU A 124 26.43 -5.65 -9.53
CA GLU A 124 27.12 -6.69 -10.30
C GLU A 124 28.48 -7.06 -9.68
N PRO A 125 28.89 -8.34 -9.70
CA PRO A 125 28.20 -9.48 -10.33
C PRO A 125 27.25 -10.26 -9.40
N ASP A 126 27.21 -9.96 -8.09
CA ASP A 126 26.63 -10.86 -7.08
C ASP A 126 25.16 -10.59 -6.71
N ASN A 127 24.55 -9.53 -7.24
CA ASN A 127 23.20 -9.05 -6.91
C ASN A 127 23.00 -8.77 -5.41
N LYS A 128 24.09 -8.49 -4.67
CA LYS A 128 24.03 -8.19 -3.23
C LYS A 128 23.40 -6.80 -2.99
N PRO A 129 22.83 -6.55 -1.80
CA PRO A 129 22.42 -5.21 -1.42
C PRO A 129 23.61 -4.23 -1.42
N VAL A 130 23.41 -3.03 -1.95
CA VAL A 130 24.44 -2.00 -2.18
C VAL A 130 23.92 -0.61 -1.83
N LEU A 131 24.85 0.35 -1.78
CA LEU A 131 24.55 1.77 -1.51
C LEU A 131 23.66 1.95 -0.28
N PRO A 132 24.08 1.44 0.89
CA PRO A 132 23.28 1.57 2.09
C PRO A 132 23.10 3.03 2.51
N VAL A 133 21.90 3.37 2.94
CA VAL A 133 21.55 4.67 3.52
C VAL A 133 21.13 4.44 4.96
N LYS A 134 21.75 5.18 5.89
CA LYS A 134 21.34 5.16 7.30
C LYS A 134 20.23 6.19 7.52
N ILE A 135 19.07 5.71 7.93
CA ILE A 135 17.85 6.51 8.12
C ILE A 135 17.51 6.50 9.60
N THR A 136 17.28 7.69 10.16
CA THR A 136 16.72 7.85 11.51
C THR A 136 15.32 8.41 11.40
N VAL A 137 14.37 7.73 12.02
CA VAL A 137 12.95 8.08 12.02
C VAL A 137 12.54 8.44 13.43
N ASN A 138 11.88 9.59 13.58
CA ASN A 138 11.14 9.98 14.75
C ASN A 138 9.64 10.03 14.39
N TYR A 139 8.91 9.00 14.80
CA TYR A 139 7.50 8.79 14.47
C TYR A 139 6.63 9.17 15.66
N THR A 140 5.71 10.11 15.46
CA THR A 140 4.71 10.51 16.47
C THR A 140 3.32 10.21 15.97
N LEU A 141 2.49 9.59 16.82
CA LEU A 141 1.05 9.45 16.63
C LEU A 141 0.34 10.23 17.74
N THR A 142 -0.66 11.01 17.37
CA THR A 142 -1.43 11.87 18.27
C THR A 142 -2.90 11.53 18.14
N VAL A 143 -3.48 10.98 19.21
CA VAL A 143 -4.93 10.80 19.34
C VAL A 143 -5.56 12.10 19.77
N ASP A 144 -6.67 12.46 19.13
CA ASP A 144 -7.38 13.71 19.39
C ASP A 144 -7.85 13.82 20.85
N PRO A 145 -7.90 15.04 21.41
CA PRO A 145 -8.48 15.28 22.73
C PRO A 145 -9.89 14.71 22.83
N ASP A 146 -10.19 14.05 23.95
CA ASP A 146 -11.50 13.50 24.29
C ASP A 146 -12.06 12.43 23.31
N ALA A 147 -11.27 11.96 22.34
CA ALA A 147 -11.63 10.82 21.49
C ALA A 147 -11.76 9.50 22.28
N VAL A 148 -11.14 9.45 23.47
CA VAL A 148 -11.27 8.36 24.44
C VAL A 148 -11.66 8.95 25.80
N PRO A 149 -12.63 8.36 26.53
CA PRO A 149 -13.03 8.85 27.84
C PRO A 149 -11.88 8.88 28.84
N GLU A 150 -11.89 9.89 29.71
CA GLU A 150 -10.90 10.10 30.76
C GLU A 150 -10.66 8.83 31.61
N GLY A 151 -9.38 8.53 31.90
CA GLY A 151 -8.96 7.39 32.71
C GLY A 151 -8.97 6.03 32.00
N LYS A 152 -9.51 5.95 30.77
CA LYS A 152 -9.44 4.74 29.94
C LYS A 152 -8.06 4.58 29.33
N THR A 153 -7.68 3.32 29.09
CA THR A 153 -6.40 2.96 28.47
C THR A 153 -6.52 3.00 26.95
N VAL A 154 -5.66 3.79 26.33
CA VAL A 154 -5.41 3.80 24.89
C VAL A 154 -4.25 2.85 24.59
N ARG A 155 -4.47 1.93 23.66
CA ARG A 155 -3.49 0.96 23.17
C ARG A 155 -3.04 1.39 21.78
N CYS A 156 -1.74 1.50 21.54
CA CYS A 156 -1.18 1.97 20.27
C CYS A 156 -0.15 0.97 19.73
N TRP A 157 -0.19 0.74 18.42
CA TRP A 157 0.84 0.04 17.66
C TRP A 157 1.39 1.01 16.62
N LEU A 158 2.71 1.23 16.62
CA LEU A 158 3.42 1.99 15.59
C LEU A 158 4.25 1.06 14.70
N PRO A 159 4.45 1.42 13.43
CA PRO A 159 5.34 0.68 12.52
C PRO A 159 6.76 0.66 13.06
N TYR A 160 7.36 -0.54 13.09
CA TYR A 160 8.75 -0.74 13.48
C TYR A 160 9.52 -1.43 12.34
N PRO A 161 10.78 -1.05 12.05
CA PRO A 161 11.54 -1.67 10.97
C PRO A 161 11.81 -3.15 11.23
N ARG A 162 11.66 -3.95 10.17
CA ARG A 162 12.18 -5.33 10.11
C ARG A 162 13.71 -5.38 10.20
N SER A 163 14.25 -6.37 10.89
CA SER A 163 15.71 -6.63 11.00
C SER A 163 16.15 -7.91 10.28
N ASP A 164 15.20 -8.70 9.77
CA ASP A 164 15.40 -10.04 9.19
C ASP A 164 15.46 -10.04 7.65
N ARG A 165 15.79 -8.89 7.05
CA ARG A 165 15.89 -8.72 5.59
C ARG A 165 17.27 -8.26 5.18
N GLU A 166 17.82 -8.88 4.14
CA GLU A 166 19.16 -8.53 3.65
C GLU A 166 19.32 -7.05 3.24
N ARG A 167 18.24 -6.45 2.71
CA ARG A 167 18.20 -5.04 2.31
C ARG A 167 17.96 -4.05 3.46
N GLN A 168 17.58 -4.53 4.65
CA GLN A 168 17.30 -3.68 5.80
C GLN A 168 17.97 -4.22 7.07
N LYS A 169 19.04 -3.55 7.51
CA LYS A 169 19.91 -3.99 8.61
C LYS A 169 20.13 -2.87 9.63
N GLU A 170 20.94 -3.17 10.66
CA GLU A 170 21.37 -2.20 11.68
C GLU A 170 20.18 -1.48 12.37
N VAL A 171 19.09 -2.21 12.59
CA VAL A 171 17.91 -1.69 13.28
C VAL A 171 18.25 -1.43 14.75
N ARG A 172 18.00 -0.21 15.21
CA ARG A 172 18.22 0.22 16.60
C ARG A 172 17.05 1.07 17.07
N LEU A 173 16.41 0.67 18.16
CA LEU A 173 15.51 1.54 18.91
C LEU A 173 16.35 2.58 19.66
N LEU A 174 16.00 3.86 19.53
CA LEU A 174 16.69 4.97 20.18
C LEU A 174 15.90 5.52 21.37
N SER A 175 14.58 5.62 21.25
CA SER A 175 13.68 5.99 22.34
C SER A 175 12.24 5.59 22.03
N ALA A 176 11.41 5.47 23.07
CA ALA A 176 9.96 5.33 22.98
C ALA A 176 9.30 6.24 24.04
N SER A 177 8.05 6.65 23.84
CA SER A 177 7.32 7.51 24.79
C SER A 177 6.96 6.81 26.09
N ASP A 178 6.92 5.47 26.08
CA ASP A 178 6.75 4.64 27.27
C ASP A 178 7.88 3.60 27.31
N GLU A 179 8.49 3.41 28.47
CA GLU A 179 9.53 2.39 28.70
C GLU A 179 8.94 0.97 28.72
N LYS A 180 7.63 0.81 28.96
CA LYS A 180 6.92 -0.47 28.96
C LYS A 180 6.41 -0.88 27.58
N TYR A 181 7.21 -0.65 26.54
CA TYR A 181 6.85 -1.03 25.18
C TYR A 181 7.02 -2.54 24.94
N ILE A 182 6.33 -3.05 23.91
CA ILE A 182 6.49 -4.44 23.44
C ILE A 182 6.80 -4.42 21.94
N LEU A 183 7.92 -5.02 21.54
CA LEU A 183 8.22 -5.27 20.13
C LEU A 183 7.59 -6.58 19.68
N SER A 184 7.06 -6.62 18.46
CA SER A 184 6.65 -7.86 17.82
C SER A 184 7.83 -8.80 17.59
N PRO A 185 7.62 -10.12 17.61
CA PRO A 185 8.66 -11.07 17.20
C PRO A 185 8.93 -10.95 15.69
N ASP A 186 10.14 -11.27 15.25
CA ASP A 186 10.54 -11.24 13.83
C ASP A 186 9.67 -12.17 12.96
N SER A 187 9.05 -13.20 13.54
CA SER A 187 8.11 -14.08 12.84
C SER A 187 6.76 -13.41 12.51
N ALA A 188 6.47 -12.22 13.05
CA ALA A 188 5.24 -11.50 12.74
C ALA A 188 5.25 -11.00 11.30
N ASN A 189 4.12 -11.07 10.61
CA ASN A 189 4.01 -10.48 9.27
C ASN A 189 4.20 -8.96 9.31
N HIS A 190 3.69 -8.29 10.36
CA HIS A 190 3.72 -6.84 10.51
C HIS A 190 4.53 -6.50 11.76
N MET A 191 5.62 -5.75 11.60
CA MET A 191 6.45 -5.37 12.74
C MET A 191 5.89 -4.15 13.45
N THR A 192 5.71 -4.28 14.76
CA THR A 192 5.05 -3.28 15.60
C THR A 192 5.88 -2.98 16.84
N ILE A 193 5.87 -1.72 17.26
CA ILE A 193 6.13 -1.33 18.65
C ILE A 193 4.81 -0.96 19.30
N TYR A 194 4.48 -1.64 20.38
CA TYR A 194 3.26 -1.48 21.14
C TYR A 194 3.49 -0.66 22.40
N MET A 195 2.59 0.27 22.70
CA MET A 195 2.59 1.10 23.92
C MET A 195 1.16 1.33 24.43
N GLU A 196 1.04 1.69 25.70
CA GLU A 196 -0.23 2.08 26.32
C GLU A 196 -0.13 3.46 26.96
N SER A 197 -1.24 4.18 27.04
CA SER A 197 -1.32 5.43 27.80
C SER A 197 -2.73 5.69 28.30
N LYS A 198 -2.88 6.55 29.32
CA LYS A 198 -4.18 6.93 29.88
C LYS A 198 -4.69 8.20 29.20
N ALA A 199 -5.95 8.17 28.76
CA ALA A 199 -6.63 9.35 28.25
C ALA A 199 -6.88 10.36 29.40
N LEU A 200 -6.58 11.63 29.13
CA LEU A 200 -6.80 12.75 30.05
C LEU A 200 -7.78 13.72 29.42
N ARG A 201 -8.69 14.27 30.22
CA ARG A 201 -9.71 15.21 29.76
C ARG A 201 -9.09 16.43 29.06
N GLY A 202 -9.60 16.76 27.88
CA GLY A 202 -9.19 17.92 27.08
C GLY A 202 -7.75 17.86 26.57
N LYS A 203 -7.07 16.72 26.67
CA LYS A 203 -5.67 16.55 26.23
C LYS A 203 -5.56 15.45 25.18
N PRO A 204 -4.71 15.63 24.17
CA PRO A 204 -4.40 14.56 23.23
C PRO A 204 -3.59 13.45 23.92
N VAL A 205 -3.67 12.23 23.39
CA VAL A 205 -2.77 11.13 23.80
C VAL A 205 -1.69 10.97 22.74
N VAL A 206 -0.44 11.16 23.14
CA VAL A 206 0.70 11.16 22.22
C VAL A 206 1.56 9.92 22.44
N PHE A 207 1.82 9.19 21.37
CA PHE A 207 2.78 8.09 21.32
C PHE A 207 3.94 8.48 20.41
N ASN A 208 5.16 8.14 20.81
CA ASN A 208 6.36 8.44 20.04
C ASN A 208 7.32 7.27 20.04
N VAL A 209 7.95 7.02 18.89
CA VAL A 209 9.10 6.12 18.79
C VAL A 209 10.17 6.77 17.91
N LYS A 210 11.43 6.66 18.35
CA LYS A 210 12.59 7.03 17.56
C LYS A 210 13.45 5.79 17.33
N TYR A 211 13.76 5.49 16.07
CA TYR A 211 14.62 4.38 15.69
C TYR A 211 15.54 4.77 14.53
N SER A 212 16.60 4.00 14.33
CA SER A 212 17.44 4.07 13.14
C SER A 212 17.57 2.71 12.49
N TYR A 213 17.79 2.69 11.19
CA TYR A 213 18.06 1.48 10.41
C TYR A 213 18.88 1.84 9.17
N GLN A 214 19.40 0.82 8.50
CA GLN A 214 20.11 0.95 7.23
C GLN A 214 19.28 0.27 6.13
N SER A 215 19.05 0.97 5.02
CA SER A 215 18.32 0.46 3.85
C SER A 215 19.22 0.47 2.64
N SER A 216 19.23 -0.60 1.86
CA SER A 216 20.14 -0.79 0.72
C SER A 216 19.36 -1.13 -0.54
N GLY A 217 19.79 -0.54 -1.65
CA GLY A 217 19.28 -0.88 -2.97
C GLY A 217 19.80 -2.25 -3.40
N GLN A 218 19.10 -2.88 -4.32
CA GLN A 218 19.50 -4.18 -4.86
C GLN A 218 19.01 -4.30 -6.29
N TYR A 219 19.83 -4.88 -7.16
CA TYR A 219 19.47 -5.13 -8.55
C TYR A 219 19.92 -6.52 -8.97
N PHE A 220 19.06 -7.19 -9.73
CA PHE A 220 19.36 -8.47 -10.38
C PHE A 220 19.41 -8.25 -11.88
N ASN A 221 20.57 -8.52 -12.49
CA ASN A 221 20.71 -8.46 -13.94
C ASN A 221 19.78 -9.51 -14.59
N PRO A 222 18.82 -9.10 -15.44
CA PRO A 222 17.90 -10.01 -16.12
C PRO A 222 18.55 -11.19 -16.85
N LEU A 223 19.74 -10.99 -17.42
CA LEU A 223 20.47 -12.02 -18.15
C LEU A 223 21.05 -13.10 -17.21
N SER A 224 21.17 -12.79 -15.93
CA SER A 224 21.71 -13.68 -14.89
C SER A 224 20.61 -14.36 -14.06
N ILE A 225 19.34 -14.02 -14.27
CA ILE A 225 18.21 -14.63 -13.54
C ILE A 225 18.05 -16.08 -14.02
N LYS A 226 18.28 -17.00 -13.09
CA LYS A 226 17.94 -18.43 -13.22
C LYS A 226 16.48 -18.63 -12.84
N TYR A 227 15.77 -19.38 -13.66
CA TYR A 227 14.37 -19.77 -13.47
C TYR A 227 14.23 -21.27 -13.72
N LEU A 228 14.88 -22.08 -12.87
CA LEU A 228 14.74 -23.53 -12.95
C LEU A 228 13.27 -23.95 -12.79
N PRO A 229 12.88 -25.17 -13.20
CA PRO A 229 11.53 -25.67 -12.95
C PRO A 229 11.18 -25.58 -11.46
N TYR A 230 10.03 -24.98 -11.16
CA TYR A 230 9.60 -24.82 -9.77
C TYR A 230 9.34 -26.17 -9.10
N GLN A 231 9.78 -26.29 -7.85
CA GLN A 231 9.50 -27.45 -7.01
C GLN A 231 8.08 -27.36 -6.43
N THR A 232 7.07 -27.80 -7.18
CA THR A 232 5.64 -27.56 -6.88
C THR A 232 5.12 -28.30 -5.64
N ASP A 233 5.87 -29.29 -5.14
CA ASP A 233 5.59 -30.01 -3.92
C ASP A 233 6.03 -29.27 -2.65
N LYS A 234 6.95 -28.28 -2.76
CA LYS A 234 7.50 -27.56 -1.62
C LYS A 234 6.55 -26.52 -1.05
N GLU A 235 6.66 -26.29 0.26
CA GLU A 235 5.84 -25.32 1.00
C GLU A 235 5.95 -23.91 0.43
N LEU A 236 7.17 -23.46 0.06
CA LEU A 236 7.40 -22.14 -0.53
C LEU A 236 6.54 -21.94 -1.78
N TYR A 237 6.59 -22.89 -2.72
CA TYR A 237 5.81 -22.80 -3.95
C TYR A 237 4.31 -22.72 -3.62
N ARG A 238 3.79 -23.72 -2.89
CA ARG A 238 2.36 -23.82 -2.54
C ARG A 238 1.85 -22.56 -1.83
N LYS A 239 2.59 -22.07 -0.84
CA LYS A 239 2.23 -20.89 -0.05
C LYS A 239 2.21 -19.61 -0.88
N TYR A 240 3.17 -19.45 -1.78
CA TYR A 240 3.31 -18.21 -2.55
C TYR A 240 2.70 -18.26 -3.95
N THR A 241 2.01 -19.35 -4.31
CA THR A 241 1.14 -19.45 -5.51
C THR A 241 -0.34 -19.66 -5.17
N MET A 242 -0.71 -19.86 -3.90
CA MET A 242 -2.12 -20.02 -3.52
C MET A 242 -2.88 -18.69 -3.45
N GLU A 243 -4.21 -18.79 -3.59
CA GLU A 243 -5.14 -17.71 -3.24
C GLU A 243 -5.04 -17.37 -1.74
N GLN A 244 -5.23 -16.09 -1.43
CA GLN A 244 -5.40 -15.58 -0.08
C GLN A 244 -6.53 -14.55 -0.11
N PRO A 245 -7.79 -15.00 -0.13
CA PRO A 245 -8.94 -14.11 -0.22
C PRO A 245 -9.02 -13.13 0.98
N PRO A 246 -9.58 -11.93 0.80
CA PRO A 246 -10.17 -11.45 -0.46
C PRO A 246 -9.15 -10.83 -1.44
N GLN A 247 -7.97 -10.41 -0.98
CA GLN A 247 -7.10 -9.52 -1.78
C GLN A 247 -6.08 -10.22 -2.68
N ILE A 248 -5.90 -11.53 -2.51
CA ILE A 248 -5.29 -12.40 -3.52
C ILE A 248 -6.35 -13.40 -3.96
N ASN A 249 -7.05 -13.07 -5.04
CA ASN A 249 -8.14 -13.89 -5.57
C ASN A 249 -7.96 -14.16 -7.07
N PHE A 250 -8.36 -15.34 -7.50
CA PHE A 250 -8.32 -15.78 -8.89
C PHE A 250 -9.72 -15.72 -9.50
N SER A 251 -10.38 -14.57 -9.38
CA SER A 251 -11.65 -14.33 -10.08
C SER A 251 -11.50 -14.50 -11.59
N ASP A 252 -12.59 -14.77 -12.31
CA ASP A 252 -12.57 -14.94 -13.77
C ASP A 252 -11.93 -13.76 -14.50
N ARG A 253 -12.07 -12.54 -13.96
CA ARG A 253 -11.46 -11.33 -14.52
C ARG A 253 -9.94 -11.34 -14.36
N VAL A 254 -9.45 -11.74 -13.19
CA VAL A 254 -8.00 -11.90 -12.94
C VAL A 254 -7.43 -12.97 -13.86
N ARG A 255 -8.09 -14.14 -13.97
CA ARG A 255 -7.66 -15.24 -14.84
C ARG A 255 -7.57 -14.82 -16.30
N LYS A 256 -8.66 -14.26 -16.85
CA LYS A 256 -8.73 -13.80 -18.24
C LYS A 256 -7.68 -12.74 -18.55
N LEU A 257 -7.46 -11.78 -17.65
CA LEU A 257 -6.44 -10.75 -17.85
C LEU A 257 -5.03 -11.34 -17.83
N ALA A 258 -4.73 -12.19 -16.84
CA ALA A 258 -3.43 -12.84 -16.73
C ALA A 258 -3.11 -13.71 -17.94
N ASP A 259 -4.08 -14.53 -18.40
CA ASP A 259 -3.91 -15.38 -19.58
C ASP A 259 -3.75 -14.57 -20.86
N SER A 260 -4.48 -13.47 -21.01
CA SER A 260 -4.35 -12.57 -22.17
C SER A 260 -2.97 -11.92 -22.23
N ILE A 261 -2.42 -11.45 -21.11
CA ILE A 261 -1.10 -10.80 -21.08
C ILE A 261 0.03 -11.82 -21.23
N ALA A 262 -0.10 -12.99 -20.60
CA ALA A 262 0.91 -14.05 -20.64
C ALA A 262 0.81 -14.93 -21.89
N ALA A 263 -0.09 -14.64 -22.84
CA ALA A 263 -0.34 -15.48 -24.01
C ALA A 263 0.97 -15.83 -24.76
N GLY A 264 1.14 -17.14 -25.03
CA GLY A 264 2.30 -17.69 -25.71
C GLY A 264 3.62 -17.64 -24.92
N GLU A 265 3.60 -17.22 -23.65
CA GLU A 265 4.78 -17.14 -22.80
C GLU A 265 4.73 -18.18 -21.67
N THR A 266 5.86 -18.81 -21.41
CA THR A 266 6.02 -19.80 -20.34
C THR A 266 7.19 -19.48 -19.42
N GLU A 267 8.11 -18.62 -19.85
CA GLU A 267 9.25 -18.20 -19.04
C GLU A 267 8.80 -17.26 -17.92
N PRO A 268 8.99 -17.61 -16.63
CA PRO A 268 8.48 -16.82 -15.50
C PRO A 268 8.90 -15.36 -15.53
N TYR A 269 10.17 -15.08 -15.83
CA TYR A 269 10.69 -13.72 -15.90
C TYR A 269 10.01 -12.90 -17.01
N ARG A 270 9.82 -13.49 -18.20
CA ARG A 270 9.13 -12.81 -19.31
C ARG A 270 7.66 -12.57 -19.01
N ILE A 271 6.98 -13.49 -18.32
CA ILE A 271 5.60 -13.27 -17.84
C ILE A 271 5.56 -12.05 -16.92
N VAL A 272 6.46 -11.97 -15.94
CA VAL A 272 6.56 -10.83 -15.01
C VAL A 272 6.81 -9.53 -15.77
N ARG A 273 7.79 -9.51 -16.68
CA ARG A 273 8.11 -8.33 -17.51
C ARG A 273 6.93 -7.89 -18.39
N LYS A 274 6.19 -8.82 -19.00
CA LYS A 274 4.97 -8.53 -19.78
C LYS A 274 3.88 -7.91 -18.90
N MET A 275 3.60 -8.51 -17.74
CA MET A 275 2.61 -7.98 -16.79
C MET A 275 3.01 -6.61 -16.26
N TYR A 276 4.25 -6.43 -15.83
CA TYR A 276 4.78 -5.13 -15.40
C TYR A 276 4.61 -4.06 -16.47
N SER A 277 5.03 -4.36 -17.70
CA SER A 277 4.91 -3.45 -18.83
C SER A 277 3.45 -3.12 -19.15
N TRP A 278 2.54 -4.09 -18.96
CA TRP A 278 1.12 -3.85 -19.10
C TRP A 278 0.61 -2.86 -18.06
N PHE A 279 0.96 -3.00 -16.77
CA PHE A 279 0.59 -2.03 -15.74
C PHE A 279 1.11 -0.63 -16.07
N SER A 280 2.40 -0.50 -16.35
CA SER A 280 3.03 0.79 -16.69
C SER A 280 2.36 1.49 -17.86
N ASN A 281 1.70 0.74 -18.76
CA ASN A 281 1.03 1.29 -19.93
C ASN A 281 -0.47 1.48 -19.80
N ASN A 282 -1.13 0.83 -18.85
CA ASN A 282 -2.59 0.75 -18.79
C ASN A 282 -3.19 1.18 -17.45
N ILE A 283 -2.41 1.21 -16.37
CA ILE A 283 -2.88 1.49 -15.02
C ILE A 283 -2.13 2.70 -14.45
N PRO A 284 -2.64 3.94 -14.60
CA PRO A 284 -2.11 5.08 -13.89
C PRO A 284 -2.24 4.94 -12.38
N TRP A 285 -1.27 5.54 -11.68
CA TRP A 285 -1.40 5.77 -10.25
C TRP A 285 -2.55 6.75 -9.97
N ALA A 286 -3.39 6.41 -9.00
CA ALA A 286 -4.46 7.26 -8.48
C ALA A 286 -4.66 6.95 -6.99
N GLY A 287 -5.03 7.96 -6.20
CA GLY A 287 -5.27 7.79 -4.77
C GLY A 287 -6.40 6.80 -4.50
N ALA A 288 -6.18 5.88 -3.57
CA ALA A 288 -7.14 4.84 -3.22
C ALA A 288 -8.16 5.29 -2.17
N LEU A 289 -9.28 4.56 -2.15
CA LEU A 289 -10.15 4.43 -0.98
C LEU A 289 -9.35 3.77 0.16
N GLU A 290 -9.81 3.94 1.40
CA GLU A 290 -9.24 3.17 2.50
C GLU A 290 -9.46 1.66 2.26
N TYR A 291 -8.40 0.85 2.33
CA TYR A 291 -8.46 -0.56 1.94
C TYR A 291 -9.49 -1.37 2.73
N SER A 292 -9.77 -0.98 3.96
CA SER A 292 -10.85 -1.53 4.78
C SER A 292 -12.26 -1.41 4.22
N THR A 293 -12.50 -0.44 3.33
CA THR A 293 -13.80 -0.24 2.68
C THR A 293 -13.85 -0.93 1.32
N MET A 294 -12.77 -1.63 0.94
CA MET A 294 -12.61 -2.32 -0.34
C MET A 294 -12.73 -3.85 -0.21
N PRO A 295 -13.85 -4.44 -0.65
CA PRO A 295 -14.04 -5.90 -0.55
C PRO A 295 -13.21 -6.70 -1.57
N ASP A 296 -12.81 -6.08 -2.69
CA ASP A 296 -12.09 -6.74 -3.80
C ASP A 296 -11.21 -5.70 -4.51
N ILE A 297 -9.96 -5.57 -4.05
CA ILE A 297 -8.97 -4.63 -4.60
C ILE A 297 -8.56 -5.02 -6.02
N PRO A 298 -8.16 -6.28 -6.33
CA PRO A 298 -7.79 -6.66 -7.69
C PRO A 298 -8.90 -6.37 -8.71
N GLY A 299 -10.15 -6.72 -8.40
CA GLY A 299 -11.26 -6.44 -9.31
C GLY A 299 -11.61 -4.95 -9.41
N TYR A 300 -11.38 -4.14 -8.37
CA TYR A 300 -11.48 -2.68 -8.50
C TYR A 300 -10.49 -2.17 -9.54
N VAL A 301 -9.21 -2.58 -9.47
CA VAL A 301 -8.18 -2.12 -10.41
C VAL A 301 -8.53 -2.52 -11.85
N ILE A 302 -9.01 -3.75 -12.06
CA ILE A 302 -9.44 -4.20 -13.39
C ILE A 302 -10.61 -3.35 -13.92
N ARG A 303 -11.61 -3.07 -13.08
CA ARG A 303 -12.81 -2.30 -13.46
C ARG A 303 -12.49 -0.84 -13.78
N ASN A 304 -11.70 -0.21 -12.94
CA ASN A 304 -11.47 1.23 -12.96
C ASN A 304 -10.20 1.65 -13.71
N ARG A 305 -9.36 0.68 -14.08
CA ARG A 305 -8.07 0.89 -14.77
C ARG A 305 -7.17 1.92 -14.07
N ARG A 306 -7.14 1.88 -12.74
CA ARG A 306 -6.31 2.74 -11.89
C ARG A 306 -6.10 2.10 -10.52
N GLY A 307 -5.09 2.55 -9.80
CA GLY A 307 -4.87 2.18 -8.40
C GLY A 307 -3.56 2.75 -7.87
N ASP A 308 -3.43 2.81 -6.55
CA ASP A 308 -2.19 3.18 -5.89
C ASP A 308 -1.18 2.01 -5.88
N CYS A 309 -0.09 2.15 -5.13
CA CYS A 309 1.00 1.17 -5.06
C CYS A 309 0.54 -0.20 -4.57
N GLY A 310 -0.24 -0.27 -3.49
CA GLY A 310 -0.75 -1.54 -2.99
C GLY A 310 -1.81 -2.15 -3.91
N MET A 311 -2.73 -1.35 -4.46
CA MET A 311 -3.76 -1.86 -5.36
C MET A 311 -3.18 -2.52 -6.61
N GLN A 312 -2.19 -1.88 -7.23
CA GLN A 312 -1.48 -2.44 -8.38
C GLN A 312 -0.73 -3.72 -8.00
N THR A 313 -0.05 -3.72 -6.85
CA THR A 313 0.69 -4.89 -6.34
C THR A 313 -0.25 -6.06 -6.05
N PHE A 314 -1.43 -5.84 -5.49
CA PHE A 314 -2.41 -6.91 -5.21
C PHE A 314 -2.89 -7.58 -6.49
N LEU A 315 -3.18 -6.79 -7.52
CA LEU A 315 -3.56 -7.33 -8.83
C LEU A 315 -2.39 -8.07 -9.48
N LEU A 316 -1.18 -7.50 -9.48
CA LEU A 316 0.00 -8.15 -10.04
C LEU A 316 0.25 -9.50 -9.36
N MET A 317 0.24 -9.53 -8.03
CA MET A 317 0.43 -10.76 -7.27
C MET A 317 -0.65 -11.79 -7.58
N SER A 318 -1.92 -11.39 -7.63
CA SER A 318 -3.02 -12.30 -7.97
C SER A 318 -2.83 -12.94 -9.34
N MET A 319 -2.41 -12.15 -10.35
CA MET A 319 -2.14 -12.66 -11.69
C MET A 319 -0.92 -13.60 -11.72
N LEU A 320 0.19 -13.23 -11.07
CA LEU A 320 1.41 -14.04 -11.03
C LEU A 320 1.19 -15.37 -10.31
N ARG A 321 0.53 -15.35 -9.14
CA ARG A 321 0.20 -16.57 -8.40
C ARG A 321 -0.70 -17.50 -9.21
N TYR A 322 -1.70 -16.95 -9.91
CA TYR A 322 -2.52 -17.73 -10.83
C TYR A 322 -1.70 -18.38 -11.97
N LYS A 323 -0.68 -17.68 -12.49
CA LYS A 323 0.27 -18.25 -13.47
C LYS A 323 1.31 -19.20 -12.85
N GLY A 324 1.18 -19.56 -11.57
CA GLY A 324 2.08 -20.49 -10.90
C GLY A 324 3.46 -19.90 -10.60
N ILE A 325 3.58 -18.57 -10.54
CA ILE A 325 4.82 -17.85 -10.21
C ILE A 325 4.75 -17.42 -8.74
N PRO A 326 5.65 -17.90 -7.86
CA PRO A 326 5.56 -17.56 -6.45
C PRO A 326 5.93 -16.10 -6.19
N VAL A 327 5.05 -15.40 -5.47
CA VAL A 327 5.21 -13.96 -5.18
C VAL A 327 4.70 -13.64 -3.78
N ARG A 328 5.41 -12.74 -3.08
CA ARG A 328 5.06 -12.29 -1.72
C ARG A 328 5.00 -10.78 -1.62
N TRP A 329 4.16 -10.32 -0.69
CA TRP A 329 3.94 -8.90 -0.42
C TRP A 329 5.00 -8.33 0.51
N GLN A 330 5.40 -7.09 0.26
CA GLN A 330 6.15 -6.27 1.22
C GLN A 330 5.57 -4.85 1.25
N SER A 331 5.54 -4.24 2.43
CA SER A 331 5.16 -2.82 2.53
C SER A 331 5.73 -2.11 3.74
N GLY A 332 5.60 -0.79 3.71
CA GLY A 332 6.11 0.13 4.71
C GLY A 332 6.13 1.54 4.12
N TRP A 333 7.30 2.10 3.91
CA TRP A 333 7.44 3.46 3.39
C TRP A 333 8.51 3.55 2.30
N MET A 334 8.29 4.43 1.33
CA MET A 334 9.38 5.03 0.56
C MET A 334 9.91 6.24 1.35
N MET A 335 11.23 6.37 1.40
CA MET A 335 11.95 7.33 2.22
C MET A 335 12.99 8.14 1.42
N PRO A 336 12.77 8.54 0.14
CA PRO A 336 13.70 9.44 -0.51
C PRO A 336 13.58 10.85 0.13
N PRO A 337 14.68 11.58 0.32
CA PRO A 337 14.64 12.90 0.96
C PRO A 337 13.64 13.85 0.30
N GLY A 338 12.63 14.28 1.06
CA GLY A 338 11.61 15.24 0.61
C GLY A 338 10.44 14.62 -0.17
N ALA A 339 10.39 13.30 -0.31
CA ALA A 339 9.30 12.59 -0.98
C ALA A 339 8.91 11.31 -0.22
N GLU A 340 8.90 11.37 1.10
CA GLU A 340 8.59 10.21 1.95
C GLU A 340 7.09 9.92 1.98
N ASN A 341 6.70 8.66 1.76
CA ASN A 341 5.29 8.28 1.67
C ASN A 341 5.07 6.78 1.95
N LEU A 342 3.81 6.40 2.20
CA LEU A 342 3.37 5.01 2.26
C LEU A 342 3.71 4.30 0.95
N HIS A 343 4.22 3.08 1.04
CA HIS A 343 4.54 2.32 -0.16
C HIS A 343 4.46 0.80 0.01
N ASP A 344 4.05 0.16 -1.08
CA ASP A 344 3.77 -1.27 -1.16
C ASP A 344 4.37 -1.82 -2.46
N TRP A 345 5.01 -2.97 -2.34
CA TRP A 345 5.69 -3.66 -3.44
C TRP A 345 5.65 -5.17 -3.23
N CYS A 346 6.32 -5.93 -4.09
CA CYS A 346 6.40 -7.37 -3.94
C CYS A 346 7.80 -7.92 -4.21
N GLU A 347 7.98 -9.20 -3.90
CA GLU A 347 9.13 -9.96 -4.35
C GLU A 347 8.63 -11.18 -5.11
N VAL A 348 9.25 -11.45 -6.26
CA VAL A 348 9.00 -12.63 -7.08
C VAL A 348 10.11 -13.63 -6.86
N TYR A 349 9.76 -14.89 -6.64
CA TYR A 349 10.72 -15.95 -6.46
C TYR A 349 10.98 -16.67 -7.80
N TYR A 350 12.25 -16.78 -8.16
CA TYR A 350 12.70 -17.60 -9.29
C TYR A 350 13.59 -18.73 -8.78
N GLU A 351 13.25 -19.97 -9.11
CA GLU A 351 14.04 -21.13 -8.67
C GLU A 351 15.47 -21.04 -9.22
N GLY A 352 16.46 -21.17 -8.34
CA GLY A 352 17.88 -20.98 -8.67
C GLY A 352 18.40 -19.54 -8.53
N THR A 353 17.54 -18.53 -8.43
CA THR A 353 17.92 -17.14 -8.11
C THR A 353 17.50 -16.75 -6.70
N GLY A 354 16.31 -17.14 -6.26
CA GLY A 354 15.70 -16.69 -5.01
C GLY A 354 14.69 -15.57 -5.19
N TRP A 355 14.47 -14.79 -4.13
CA TRP A 355 13.54 -13.65 -4.12
C TRP A 355 14.16 -12.42 -4.76
N VAL A 356 13.49 -11.90 -5.79
CA VAL A 356 13.87 -10.70 -6.53
C VAL A 356 12.80 -9.63 -6.28
N PRO A 357 13.18 -8.41 -5.86
CA PRO A 357 12.21 -7.35 -5.62
C PRO A 357 11.61 -6.81 -6.93
N VAL A 358 10.33 -6.46 -6.88
CA VAL A 358 9.56 -5.90 -7.98
C VAL A 358 8.64 -4.80 -7.46
N ASP A 359 8.75 -3.60 -8.02
CA ASP A 359 7.90 -2.46 -7.66
C ASP A 359 7.13 -1.96 -8.89
N VAL A 360 5.95 -2.53 -9.10
CA VAL A 360 5.11 -2.22 -10.28
C VAL A 360 4.61 -0.78 -10.29
N SER A 361 4.48 -0.17 -9.12
CA SER A 361 3.90 1.17 -8.97
C SER A 361 4.81 2.28 -9.51
N TYR A 362 6.11 2.01 -9.56
CA TYR A 362 7.10 2.93 -10.13
C TYR A 362 7.14 2.87 -11.67
N GLY A 363 6.56 1.85 -12.29
CA GLY A 363 6.44 1.73 -13.75
C GLY A 363 7.80 1.75 -14.48
N LEU A 364 7.76 1.91 -15.80
CA LEU A 364 8.96 2.06 -16.61
C LEU A 364 9.57 3.45 -16.40
N GLN A 365 10.87 3.51 -16.12
CA GLN A 365 11.55 4.76 -15.82
C GLN A 365 11.82 5.59 -17.09
N TYR A 366 11.82 6.91 -16.96
CA TYR A 366 12.06 7.86 -18.06
C TYR A 366 13.54 7.88 -18.48
N SER A 367 13.95 6.85 -19.23
CA SER A 367 15.33 6.64 -19.66
C SER A 367 15.40 5.86 -20.98
N ASP A 368 16.33 6.22 -21.84
CA ASP A 368 16.63 5.46 -23.07
C ASP A 368 17.51 4.24 -22.80
N ASN A 369 18.25 4.22 -21.67
CA ASN A 369 18.99 3.04 -21.23
C ASN A 369 17.99 1.96 -20.75
N PRO A 370 17.94 0.77 -21.40
CA PRO A 370 16.96 -0.27 -21.06
C PRO A 370 17.07 -0.79 -19.62
N GLY A 371 18.29 -0.91 -19.07
CA GLY A 371 18.50 -1.39 -17.71
C GLY A 371 17.93 -0.43 -16.66
N ILE A 372 18.07 0.89 -16.88
CA ILE A 372 17.47 1.92 -16.02
C ILE A 372 15.95 1.95 -16.23
N LYS A 373 15.50 1.90 -17.49
CA LYS A 373 14.07 1.93 -17.84
C LYS A 373 13.28 0.80 -17.16
N GLU A 374 13.88 -0.39 -17.11
CA GLU A 374 13.26 -1.61 -16.59
C GLU A 374 13.71 -1.95 -15.16
N PHE A 375 14.44 -1.05 -14.48
CA PHE A 375 15.09 -1.31 -13.19
C PHE A 375 14.16 -1.97 -12.16
N TYR A 376 12.96 -1.43 -11.96
CA TYR A 376 12.02 -1.90 -10.93
C TYR A 376 11.29 -3.22 -11.26
N ILE A 377 11.60 -3.84 -12.40
CA ILE A 377 11.18 -5.22 -12.71
C ILE A 377 12.04 -6.23 -11.92
N THR A 378 13.29 -5.89 -11.61
CA THR A 378 14.25 -6.79 -10.94
C THR A 378 15.13 -6.07 -9.91
N GLY A 379 14.70 -4.91 -9.45
CA GLY A 379 15.49 -4.04 -8.61
C GLY A 379 14.64 -3.17 -7.69
N ILE A 380 15.30 -2.62 -6.68
CA ILE A 380 14.71 -1.73 -5.68
C ILE A 380 15.77 -0.73 -5.19
N ASP A 381 15.34 0.48 -4.87
CA ASP A 381 16.22 1.55 -4.39
C ASP A 381 16.59 1.42 -2.91
N SER A 382 17.50 2.28 -2.44
CA SER A 382 18.01 2.29 -1.06
C SER A 382 17.14 3.04 -0.07
N TYR A 383 15.99 3.55 -0.48
CA TYR A 383 15.16 4.48 0.29
C TYR A 383 13.85 3.81 0.68
N ARG A 384 13.94 2.66 1.35
CA ARG A 384 12.78 1.87 1.79
C ARG A 384 12.79 1.65 3.28
N LEU A 385 11.62 1.74 3.91
CA LEU A 385 11.35 1.18 5.23
C LEU A 385 10.48 -0.06 5.04
N ILE A 386 11.00 -1.23 5.39
CA ILE A 386 10.27 -2.50 5.38
C ILE A 386 9.65 -2.70 6.77
N VAL A 387 8.32 -2.77 6.82
CA VAL A 387 7.54 -3.04 8.04
C VAL A 387 6.82 -4.38 7.94
N ASN A 388 6.26 -4.65 6.75
CA ASN A 388 5.39 -5.79 6.49
C ASN A 388 6.03 -6.78 5.52
N ASP A 389 5.83 -8.06 5.79
CA ASP A 389 6.23 -9.21 4.96
C ASP A 389 5.10 -10.24 4.87
N GLY A 390 3.96 -9.76 4.40
CA GLY A 390 2.74 -10.54 4.31
C GLY A 390 1.51 -9.64 4.32
N ILE A 391 0.34 -10.28 4.19
CA ILE A 391 -0.96 -9.61 4.11
C ILE A 391 -1.78 -10.07 5.32
N SER A 392 -2.49 -9.13 5.97
CA SER A 392 -3.44 -9.38 7.06
C SER A 392 -2.84 -10.11 8.27
N GLY A 393 -1.59 -9.82 8.61
CA GLY A 393 -0.95 -10.31 9.83
C GLY A 393 -1.69 -9.88 11.10
N ARG A 394 -1.72 -10.75 12.12
CA ARG A 394 -2.07 -10.33 13.48
C ARG A 394 -0.97 -9.42 14.01
N LEU A 395 -1.36 -8.28 14.60
CA LEU A 395 -0.43 -7.42 15.34
C LEU A 395 0.00 -8.10 16.65
N PHE A 396 1.07 -7.60 17.26
CA PHE A 396 1.57 -8.09 18.53
C PHE A 396 1.74 -6.96 19.55
N PRO A 397 1.08 -7.03 20.73
CA PRO A 397 -0.01 -7.95 21.08
C PRO A 397 -1.20 -7.86 20.12
N ALA A 398 -2.07 -8.86 20.10
CA ALA A 398 -3.21 -8.87 19.20
C ALA A 398 -4.21 -7.74 19.49
N LYS A 399 -4.67 -7.07 18.42
CA LYS A 399 -5.81 -6.16 18.45
C LYS A 399 -7.13 -6.91 18.62
N LYS A 400 -8.11 -6.25 19.23
CA LYS A 400 -9.46 -6.78 19.42
C LYS A 400 -10.40 -6.33 18.30
N PHE A 401 -10.29 -5.06 17.91
CA PHE A 401 -11.21 -4.43 16.96
C PHE A 401 -10.69 -4.45 15.53
N MET A 402 -11.59 -4.19 14.58
CA MET A 402 -11.23 -4.09 13.17
C MET A 402 -10.19 -2.99 12.97
N ARG A 403 -9.17 -3.31 12.18
CA ARG A 403 -8.05 -2.42 11.88
C ARG A 403 -8.46 -1.29 10.93
N SER A 404 -7.78 -0.16 11.07
CA SER A 404 -7.84 0.90 10.07
C SER A 404 -7.20 0.43 8.76
N GLU A 405 -6.04 -0.22 8.85
CA GLU A 405 -5.29 -0.88 7.77
C GLU A 405 -5.42 -2.40 7.92
N PRO A 406 -6.41 -3.09 7.33
CA PRO A 406 -6.59 -4.52 7.58
C PRO A 406 -5.58 -5.42 6.84
N PHE A 407 -5.01 -4.95 5.73
CA PHE A 407 -4.19 -5.79 4.85
C PHE A 407 -2.69 -5.53 5.03
N ASP A 408 -2.27 -4.28 5.10
CA ASP A 408 -0.93 -3.81 5.43
C ASP A 408 -0.87 -3.27 6.88
N PHE A 409 0.19 -2.57 7.24
CA PHE A 409 0.36 -1.81 8.49
C PHE A 409 1.47 -0.79 8.32
N GLN A 410 1.13 0.48 8.11
CA GLN A 410 2.10 1.51 7.74
C GLN A 410 1.92 2.80 8.53
N ARG A 411 0.68 3.20 8.84
CA ARG A 411 0.39 4.46 9.57
C ARG A 411 0.35 4.29 11.09
N GLY A 412 0.10 3.08 11.57
CA GLY A 412 -0.17 2.80 12.97
C GLY A 412 -1.63 2.47 13.24
N GLU A 413 -1.89 1.97 14.44
CA GLU A 413 -3.20 1.47 14.84
C GLU A 413 -3.46 1.83 16.30
N VAL A 414 -4.70 2.21 16.62
CA VAL A 414 -5.08 2.62 17.97
C VAL A 414 -6.41 1.98 18.36
N GLU A 415 -6.51 1.47 19.58
CA GLU A 415 -7.79 0.99 20.12
C GLU A 415 -7.88 1.30 21.62
N TRP A 416 -9.11 1.30 22.13
CA TRP A 416 -9.40 1.28 23.57
C TRP A 416 -10.52 0.27 23.81
N GLU A 417 -10.93 0.05 25.06
CA GLU A 417 -11.95 -0.97 25.38
C GLU A 417 -13.30 -0.76 24.68
N GLY A 418 -13.61 0.46 24.22
CA GLY A 418 -14.84 0.76 23.49
C GLY A 418 -14.75 0.64 21.96
N GLY A 419 -13.56 0.43 21.38
CA GLY A 419 -13.45 0.26 19.92
C GLY A 419 -12.10 0.64 19.32
N ASN A 420 -12.03 0.53 17.99
CA ASN A 420 -10.94 1.08 17.18
C ASN A 420 -11.06 2.61 17.10
N LEU A 421 -9.93 3.31 17.02
CA LEU A 421 -9.89 4.70 16.59
C LEU A 421 -9.39 4.73 15.14
N TYR A 422 -10.22 5.21 14.23
CA TYR A 422 -9.88 5.35 12.81
C TYR A 422 -9.14 6.67 12.54
N PHE A 423 -8.69 6.87 11.31
CA PHE A 423 -7.86 8.01 10.90
C PHE A 423 -8.55 9.39 11.04
N ASP A 424 -9.84 9.43 11.36
CA ASP A 424 -10.58 10.66 11.69
C ASP A 424 -10.50 11.02 13.19
N LYS A 425 -9.77 10.25 14.00
CA LYS A 425 -9.63 10.42 15.46
C LYS A 425 -8.19 10.57 15.93
N TRP A 426 -7.25 10.52 15.00
CA TRP A 426 -5.82 10.65 15.27
C TRP A 426 -5.08 10.96 13.99
N ASP A 427 -3.91 11.57 14.15
CA ASP A 427 -2.98 11.86 13.06
C ASP A 427 -1.58 11.40 13.43
N TYR A 428 -0.67 11.39 12.47
CA TYR A 428 0.72 11.05 12.68
C TYR A 428 1.66 12.00 11.96
N ASN A 429 2.89 12.06 12.44
CA ASN A 429 3.96 12.82 11.80
C ASN A 429 5.28 12.04 11.89
N MET A 430 6.01 12.03 10.78
CA MET A 430 7.33 11.43 10.70
C MET A 430 8.39 12.51 10.47
N LYS A 431 9.40 12.60 11.35
CA LYS A 431 10.61 13.39 11.08
C LYS A 431 11.75 12.45 10.75
N ILE A 432 12.39 12.67 9.61
CA ILE A 432 13.37 11.76 9.04
C ILE A 432 14.71 12.47 8.92
N THR A 433 15.79 11.77 9.22
CA THR A 433 17.16 12.27 9.04
C THR A 433 17.99 11.21 8.33
N TYR A 434 18.71 11.64 7.31
CA TYR A 434 19.60 10.82 6.49
C TYR A 434 21.03 11.05 6.95
N ASN A 435 21.67 10.03 7.49
CA ASN A 435 23.06 10.10 7.91
C ASN A 435 23.92 9.44 6.83
N GLN A 436 24.92 10.16 6.33
CA GLN A 436 25.94 9.62 5.43
C GLN A 436 26.96 8.78 6.19
#